data_AF-A0A7J6P2F4-F1
#
_entry.id   AF-A0A7J6P2F4-F1
#
_cell.length_a   1.000
_cell.length_b   1.000
_cell.length_c   1.000
_cell.angle_alpha   90.00
_cell.angle_beta   90.00
_cell.angle_gamma   90.00
#
_symmetry.space_group_name_H-M   'P 1'
#
loop_
_entity.id
_entity.type
_entity.pdbx_description
1 polymer ?
#
loop_
_entity_poly.entity_id
_entity_poly.type
_entity_poly.pdbx_seq_one_letter_code
_entity_poly.pdbx_strand_id
1 'polypeptide(L)'
;MPSAGPTPQRTEPARAAATTTTAAVGGLEADWRRYIPDTALLVSGSFGGPFVIFTLTPLRNGLTLAAQDRVSTMSSLYRRCFMHGFKSGWVGGLWPSVPAIPQFCVLGPMYHLYTSFLGQQGALVCTAVTETAITYGANTRNAEVAYNQYVPRKDRLTNLTPAYKPIGPGALMHAVRNALGMCGMRVFAAPLDEHMCKVIRNPQASRMVSDFVASCLSGRLLLPYARAVVVLTSTTNTTTRIDTRNAAFSRVDENPIG
;
A
#
# COMPACT_ATOMS: atom_id res chain seq x y z
N MET A 1 44.61 20.61 -37.40
CA MET A 1 43.73 20.31 -36.25
C MET A 1 42.31 20.69 -36.65
N PRO A 2 41.42 19.74 -36.94
CA PRO A 2 40.07 20.05 -37.37
C PRO A 2 39.21 20.42 -36.16
N SER A 3 38.64 21.62 -36.22
CA SER A 3 37.66 22.17 -35.29
C SER A 3 36.41 21.30 -35.29
N ALA A 4 36.05 20.74 -34.13
CA ALA A 4 34.81 20.01 -33.94
C ALA A 4 33.64 21.02 -34.01
N GLY A 5 32.90 20.97 -35.11
CA GLY A 5 31.70 21.79 -35.29
C GLY A 5 30.60 21.45 -34.27
N PRO A 6 29.73 22.42 -33.94
CA PRO A 6 28.67 22.24 -32.96
C PRO A 6 27.67 21.17 -33.43
N THR A 7 27.46 20.16 -32.58
CA THR A 7 26.46 19.11 -32.76
C THR A 7 25.07 19.73 -32.88
N PRO A 8 24.28 19.42 -33.92
CA PRO A 8 22.95 19.97 -34.09
C PRO A 8 22.06 19.53 -32.90
N GLN A 9 21.61 20.51 -32.11
CA GLN A 9 20.56 20.30 -31.12
C GLN A 9 19.29 19.88 -31.85
N ARG A 10 18.92 18.61 -31.70
CA ARG A 10 17.64 18.07 -32.16
C ARG A 10 16.56 18.66 -31.25
N THR A 11 15.95 19.75 -31.70
CA THR A 11 14.71 20.30 -31.13
C THR A 11 13.63 19.24 -31.30
N GLU A 12 13.42 18.42 -30.27
CA GLU A 12 12.20 17.61 -30.18
C GLU A 12 11.01 18.57 -30.15
N PRO A 13 10.02 18.41 -31.03
CA PRO A 13 8.81 19.19 -30.93
C PRO A 13 8.17 18.84 -29.60
N ALA A 14 8.05 19.84 -28.72
CA ALA A 14 7.23 19.77 -27.52
C ALA A 14 5.87 19.22 -27.95
N ARG A 15 5.63 17.95 -27.61
CA ARG A 15 4.40 17.23 -27.91
C ARG A 15 3.33 17.86 -27.00
N ALA A 16 2.82 19.01 -27.44
CA ALA A 16 1.67 19.66 -26.85
C ALA A 16 0.52 18.68 -26.95
N ALA A 17 0.28 17.95 -25.86
CA ALA A 17 -0.90 17.13 -25.67
C ALA A 17 -2.10 18.06 -25.50
N ALA A 18 -2.54 18.65 -26.62
CA ALA A 18 -3.83 19.28 -26.75
C ALA A 18 -4.88 18.17 -26.58
N THR A 19 -5.29 17.97 -25.34
CA THR A 19 -6.38 17.06 -24.98
C THR A 19 -7.67 17.84 -25.20
N THR A 20 -8.18 17.79 -26.43
CA THR A 20 -9.51 18.24 -26.80
C THR A 20 -10.53 17.54 -25.92
N THR A 21 -11.07 18.25 -24.94
CA THR A 21 -12.07 17.74 -24.00
C THR A 21 -13.32 18.61 -24.09
N THR A 22 -14.12 18.39 -25.12
CA THR A 22 -15.50 18.85 -25.16
C THR A 22 -16.28 18.05 -26.18
N ALA A 23 -17.52 17.67 -25.80
CA ALA A 23 -18.54 16.97 -26.58
C ALA A 23 -18.48 15.42 -26.61
N ALA A 24 -19.19 14.78 -25.68
CA ALA A 24 -20.28 13.84 -25.98
C ALA A 24 -20.78 13.14 -24.71
N VAL A 25 -21.75 13.74 -24.00
CA VAL A 25 -22.47 13.10 -22.88
C VAL A 25 -23.48 12.04 -23.38
N GLY A 26 -23.65 11.88 -24.71
CA GLY A 26 -24.61 10.95 -25.33
C GLY A 26 -24.08 9.56 -25.72
N GLY A 27 -22.83 9.20 -25.37
CA GLY A 27 -22.19 7.92 -25.80
C GLY A 27 -21.83 6.94 -24.67
N LEU A 28 -22.35 7.15 -23.45
CA LEU A 28 -21.88 6.45 -22.24
C LEU A 28 -22.22 4.95 -22.16
N GLU A 29 -23.21 4.45 -22.91
CA GLU A 29 -23.61 3.04 -22.82
C GLU A 29 -22.76 2.06 -23.65
N ALA A 30 -22.02 2.52 -24.67
CA ALA A 30 -21.47 1.59 -25.68
C ALA A 30 -20.01 1.15 -25.46
N ASP A 31 -19.25 1.71 -24.50
CA ASP A 31 -17.79 1.54 -24.48
C ASP A 31 -17.17 1.12 -23.15
N TRP A 32 -17.98 0.69 -22.18
CA TRP A 32 -17.46 0.17 -20.91
C TRP A 32 -16.56 -1.07 -21.11
N ARG A 33 -16.75 -1.81 -22.21
CA ARG A 33 -15.93 -2.96 -22.59
C ARG A 33 -14.45 -2.60 -22.79
N ARG A 34 -14.14 -1.36 -23.20
CA ARG A 34 -12.74 -0.89 -23.30
C ARG A 34 -12.06 -0.73 -21.94
N TYR A 35 -12.83 -0.69 -20.86
CA TYR A 35 -12.30 -0.61 -19.49
C TYR A 35 -12.14 -1.98 -18.82
N ILE A 36 -12.66 -3.05 -19.42
CA ILE A 36 -12.40 -4.41 -18.92
C ILE A 36 -10.97 -4.79 -19.35
N PRO A 37 -10.07 -5.11 -18.40
CA PRO A 37 -8.74 -5.57 -18.75
C PRO A 37 -8.79 -6.91 -19.49
N ASP A 38 -7.77 -7.17 -20.31
CA ASP A 38 -7.60 -8.49 -20.93
C ASP A 38 -7.64 -9.60 -19.87
N THR A 39 -8.24 -10.75 -20.23
CA THR A 39 -8.35 -11.90 -19.32
C THR A 39 -6.99 -12.35 -18.79
N ALA A 40 -5.94 -12.27 -19.62
CA ALA A 40 -4.58 -12.58 -19.20
C ALA A 40 -4.10 -11.64 -18.06
N LEU A 41 -4.41 -10.35 -18.14
CA LEU A 41 -4.09 -9.38 -17.08
C LEU A 41 -4.88 -9.67 -15.82
N LEU A 42 -6.19 -9.95 -15.93
CA LEU A 42 -7.04 -10.30 -14.78
C LEU A 42 -6.53 -11.56 -14.07
N VAL A 43 -6.19 -12.60 -14.82
CA VAL A 43 -5.63 -13.84 -14.27
C VAL A 43 -4.28 -13.56 -13.61
N SER A 44 -3.37 -12.85 -14.29
CA SER A 44 -2.06 -12.51 -13.71
C SER A 44 -2.17 -11.65 -12.45
N GLY A 45 -3.12 -10.70 -12.41
CA GLY A 45 -3.37 -9.86 -11.24
C GLY A 45 -3.98 -10.65 -10.09
N SER A 46 -4.93 -11.53 -10.40
CA SER A 46 -5.64 -12.37 -9.41
C SER A 46 -4.73 -13.38 -8.73
N PHE A 47 -3.71 -13.92 -9.41
CA PHE A 47 -2.78 -14.88 -8.82
C PHE A 47 -1.45 -14.24 -8.40
N GLY A 48 -0.88 -13.40 -9.26
CA GLY A 48 0.43 -12.78 -9.05
C GLY A 48 0.43 -11.82 -7.86
N GLY A 49 -0.60 -10.97 -7.75
CA GLY A 49 -0.72 -10.02 -6.65
C GLY A 49 -0.71 -10.70 -5.28
N PRO A 50 -1.67 -11.60 -4.98
CA PRO A 50 -1.70 -12.34 -3.72
C PRO A 50 -0.44 -13.16 -3.45
N PHE A 51 0.13 -13.80 -4.49
CA PHE A 51 1.36 -14.59 -4.33
C PHE A 51 2.55 -13.72 -3.87
N VAL A 52 2.73 -12.54 -4.47
CA VAL A 52 3.78 -11.59 -4.07
C VAL A 52 3.54 -11.06 -2.67
N ILE A 53 2.31 -10.64 -2.34
CA ILE A 53 1.95 -10.15 -1.00
C ILE A 53 2.19 -11.22 0.07
N PHE A 54 1.80 -12.47 -0.20
CA PHE A 54 2.05 -13.58 0.71
C PHE A 54 3.55 -13.83 0.88
N THR A 55 4.31 -13.91 -0.21
CA THR A 55 5.76 -14.15 -0.19
C THR A 55 6.52 -13.07 0.61
N LEU A 56 6.10 -11.81 0.52
CA LEU A 56 6.70 -10.69 1.26
C LEU A 56 6.20 -10.53 2.70
N THR A 57 5.33 -11.42 3.19
CA THR A 57 4.80 -11.36 4.56
C THR A 57 5.88 -11.37 5.64
N PRO A 58 6.95 -12.20 5.58
CA PRO A 58 7.99 -12.16 6.60
C PRO A 58 8.72 -10.82 6.67
N LEU A 59 8.98 -10.20 5.53
CA LEU A 59 9.57 -8.86 5.48
C LEU A 59 8.64 -7.83 6.13
N ARG A 60 7.34 -7.90 5.81
CA ARG A 60 6.32 -7.02 6.40
C ARG A 60 6.24 -7.17 7.92
N ASN A 61 6.22 -8.41 8.42
CA ASN A 61 6.22 -8.71 9.85
C ASN A 61 7.50 -8.18 10.53
N GLY A 62 8.65 -8.32 9.88
CA GLY A 62 9.93 -7.78 10.34
C GLY A 62 9.93 -6.25 10.44
N LEU A 63 9.32 -5.55 9.47
CA LEU A 63 9.16 -4.09 9.51
C LEU A 63 8.22 -3.64 10.64
N THR A 64 7.16 -4.41 10.93
CA THR A 64 6.29 -4.14 12.08
C THR A 64 7.06 -4.27 13.40
N LEU A 65 7.91 -5.29 13.54
CA LEU A 65 8.80 -5.42 14.70
C LEU A 65 9.81 -4.27 14.77
N ALA A 66 10.43 -3.91 13.64
CA ALA A 66 11.39 -2.81 13.55
C ALA A 66 10.80 -1.46 13.96
N ALA A 67 9.48 -1.25 13.74
CA ALA A 67 8.80 -0.04 14.16
C ALA A 67 8.70 0.08 15.69
N GLN A 68 8.69 -1.06 16.41
CA GLN A 68 8.58 -1.14 17.86
C GLN A 68 9.95 -1.26 18.55
N ASP A 69 10.92 -1.92 17.91
CA ASP A 69 12.25 -2.16 18.44
C ASP A 69 13.31 -1.34 17.67
N ARG A 70 13.80 -0.28 18.31
CA ARG A 70 14.82 0.62 17.76
C ARG A 70 16.26 0.16 18.00
N VAL A 71 16.46 -0.86 18.84
CA VAL A 71 17.80 -1.28 19.31
C VAL A 71 18.29 -2.48 18.53
N SER A 72 17.38 -3.37 18.09
CA SER A 72 17.75 -4.58 17.36
C SER A 72 18.22 -4.30 15.93
N THR A 73 19.21 -5.08 15.49
CA THR A 73 19.66 -5.09 14.10
C THR A 73 18.61 -5.73 13.17
N MET A 74 18.66 -5.40 11.89
CA MET A 74 17.75 -5.97 10.87
C MET A 74 17.77 -7.51 10.85
N SER A 75 18.95 -8.13 10.99
CA SER A 75 19.09 -9.60 11.01
C SER A 75 18.44 -10.22 12.25
N SER A 76 18.57 -9.58 13.41
CA SER A 76 17.92 -10.01 14.65
C SER A 76 16.39 -9.95 14.52
N LEU A 77 15.86 -8.86 13.95
CA LEU A 77 14.43 -8.68 13.71
C LEU A 77 13.88 -9.72 12.73
N TYR A 78 14.59 -9.99 11.64
CA TYR A 78 14.18 -11.01 10.67
C TYR A 78 14.23 -12.41 11.28
N ARG A 79 15.27 -12.73 12.06
CA ARG A 79 15.37 -14.01 12.79
C ARG A 79 14.21 -14.18 13.79
N ARG A 80 13.77 -13.10 14.45
CA ARG A 80 12.61 -13.12 15.36
C ARG A 80 11.32 -13.51 14.65
N CYS A 81 11.10 -13.12 13.40
CA CYS A 81 9.92 -13.54 12.64
C CYS A 81 9.80 -15.07 12.48
N PHE A 82 10.94 -15.77 12.49
CA PHE A 82 11.03 -17.22 12.33
C PHE A 82 11.34 -17.97 13.64
N MET A 83 11.35 -17.28 14.78
CA MET A 83 11.75 -17.89 16.05
C MET A 83 10.83 -19.05 16.48
N HIS A 84 9.57 -19.02 16.08
CA HIS A 84 8.59 -20.08 16.33
C HIS A 84 8.47 -21.08 15.16
N GLY A 85 9.51 -21.17 14.31
CA GLY A 85 9.59 -22.06 13.17
C GLY A 85 9.35 -21.37 11.83
N PHE A 86 9.59 -22.11 10.74
CA PHE A 86 9.56 -21.57 9.37
C PHE A 86 8.21 -20.93 9.01
N LYS A 87 7.09 -21.56 9.38
CA LYS A 87 5.74 -21.04 9.10
C LYS A 87 5.41 -19.75 9.87
N SER A 88 6.12 -19.46 10.96
CA SER A 88 5.86 -18.27 11.79
C SER A 88 6.02 -16.96 11.02
N GLY A 89 6.95 -16.92 10.06
CA GLY A 89 7.20 -15.70 9.27
C GLY A 89 6.02 -15.27 8.40
N TRP A 90 5.14 -16.21 8.02
CA TRP A 90 3.98 -15.96 7.16
C TRP A 90 2.66 -15.77 7.91
N VAL A 91 2.70 -15.72 9.24
CA VAL A 91 1.48 -15.55 10.03
C VAL A 91 0.83 -14.21 9.72
N GLY A 92 -0.49 -14.29 9.51
CA GLY A 92 -1.32 -13.17 9.11
C GLY A 92 -1.22 -12.79 7.62
N GLY A 93 -0.33 -13.39 6.83
CA GLY A 93 -0.09 -13.03 5.43
C GLY A 93 -1.29 -13.26 4.50
N LEU A 94 -2.16 -14.20 4.85
CA LEU A 94 -3.37 -14.49 4.08
C LEU A 94 -4.35 -13.31 4.08
N TRP A 95 -4.43 -12.56 5.19
CA TRP A 95 -5.38 -11.45 5.32
C TRP A 95 -5.22 -10.37 4.23
N PRO A 96 -4.02 -9.82 3.98
CA PRO A 96 -3.81 -8.85 2.91
C PRO A 96 -3.75 -9.50 1.52
N SER A 97 -3.51 -10.81 1.42
CA SER A 97 -3.43 -11.50 0.13
C SER A 97 -4.80 -11.60 -0.55
N VAL A 98 -5.89 -11.82 0.20
CA VAL A 98 -7.24 -11.90 -0.36
C VAL A 98 -7.70 -10.58 -1.02
N PRO A 99 -7.68 -9.42 -0.34
CA PRO A 99 -8.07 -8.14 -0.96
C PRO A 99 -7.05 -7.64 -1.99
N ALA A 100 -5.86 -8.25 -2.09
CA ALA A 100 -4.96 -7.95 -3.19
C ALA A 100 -5.58 -8.32 -4.55
N ILE A 101 -6.46 -9.33 -4.61
CA ILE A 101 -7.14 -9.70 -5.86
C ILE A 101 -7.90 -8.51 -6.47
N PRO A 102 -8.90 -7.92 -5.78
CA PRO A 102 -9.59 -6.74 -6.31
C PRO A 102 -8.66 -5.53 -6.41
N GLN A 103 -7.66 -5.38 -5.53
CA GLN A 103 -6.68 -4.29 -5.64
C GLN A 103 -5.94 -4.31 -6.99
N PHE A 104 -5.40 -5.45 -7.40
CA PHE A 104 -4.66 -5.59 -8.67
C PHE A 104 -5.56 -5.59 -9.89
N CYS A 105 -6.82 -6.05 -9.78
CA CYS A 105 -7.73 -6.10 -10.93
C CYS A 105 -8.47 -4.78 -11.17
N VAL A 106 -8.80 -4.03 -10.11
CA VAL A 106 -9.75 -2.92 -10.16
C VAL A 106 -9.07 -1.55 -10.14
N LEU A 107 -7.91 -1.39 -9.49
CA LEU A 107 -7.30 -0.07 -9.34
C LEU A 107 -6.87 0.57 -10.66
N GLY A 108 -6.39 -0.21 -11.63
CA GLY A 108 -6.01 0.28 -12.96
C GLY A 108 -7.20 0.92 -13.70
N PRO A 109 -8.28 0.16 -13.95
CA PRO A 109 -9.51 0.70 -14.55
C PRO A 109 -10.09 1.88 -13.78
N MET A 110 -10.14 1.81 -12.45
CA MET A 110 -10.67 2.89 -11.62
C MET A 110 -9.83 4.16 -11.72
N TYR A 111 -8.50 4.06 -11.79
CA TYR A 111 -7.64 5.21 -11.99
C TYR A 111 -7.94 5.93 -13.32
N HIS A 112 -8.13 5.18 -14.41
CA HIS A 112 -8.50 5.76 -15.70
C HIS A 112 -9.87 6.43 -15.67
N LEU A 113 -10.85 5.77 -15.03
CA LEU A 113 -12.18 6.34 -14.80
C LEU A 113 -12.09 7.66 -14.02
N TYR A 114 -11.37 7.68 -12.90
CA TYR A 114 -11.19 8.91 -12.12
C TYR A 114 -10.44 9.99 -12.88
N THR A 115 -9.50 9.62 -13.75
CA THR A 115 -8.75 10.58 -14.59
C THR A 115 -9.68 11.29 -15.57
N SER A 116 -10.67 10.60 -16.13
CA SER A 116 -11.66 11.24 -17.00
C SER A 116 -12.55 12.27 -16.30
N PHE A 117 -12.77 12.13 -14.99
CA PHE A 117 -13.64 13.05 -14.24
C PHE A 117 -12.87 14.18 -13.54
N LEU A 118 -11.70 13.88 -12.97
CA LEU A 118 -11.01 14.75 -12.01
C LEU A 118 -9.60 15.17 -12.46
N GLY A 119 -9.17 14.72 -13.64
CA GLY A 119 -7.79 14.88 -14.11
C GLY A 119 -6.79 13.99 -13.35
N GLN A 120 -5.53 14.07 -13.76
CA GLN A 120 -4.48 13.15 -13.31
C GLN A 120 -4.21 13.21 -11.79
N GLN A 121 -4.27 14.40 -11.19
CA GLN A 121 -3.99 14.60 -9.76
C GLN A 121 -5.16 14.16 -8.89
N GLY A 122 -6.40 14.52 -9.26
CA GLY A 122 -7.59 14.07 -8.54
C GLY A 122 -7.76 12.55 -8.59
N ALA A 123 -7.45 11.95 -9.75
CA ALA A 123 -7.48 10.50 -9.92
C ALA A 123 -6.55 9.74 -8.98
N LEU A 124 -5.35 10.28 -8.70
CA LEU A 124 -4.42 9.68 -7.73
C LEU A 124 -5.04 9.61 -6.33
N VAL A 125 -5.64 10.71 -5.87
CA VAL A 125 -6.25 10.78 -4.55
C VAL A 125 -7.43 9.81 -4.45
N CYS A 126 -8.32 9.80 -5.44
CA CYS A 126 -9.45 8.86 -5.47
C CYS A 126 -9.01 7.39 -5.54
N THR A 127 -7.96 7.09 -6.30
CA THR A 127 -7.37 5.74 -6.38
C THR A 127 -6.78 5.34 -5.03
N ALA A 128 -6.11 6.24 -4.33
CA ALA A 128 -5.56 5.99 -3.00
C ALA A 128 -6.63 5.73 -1.94
N VAL A 129 -7.74 6.48 -1.99
CA VAL A 129 -8.90 6.23 -1.12
C VAL A 129 -9.52 4.87 -1.42
N THR A 130 -9.69 4.54 -2.70
CA THR A 130 -10.23 3.24 -3.14
C THR A 130 -9.35 2.08 -2.70
N GLU A 131 -8.03 2.18 -2.90
CA GLU A 131 -7.07 1.18 -2.43
C GLU A 131 -7.14 1.02 -0.91
N THR A 132 -7.30 2.13 -0.17
CA THR A 132 -7.46 2.10 1.28
C THR A 132 -8.73 1.38 1.69
N ALA A 133 -9.86 1.68 1.04
CA ALA A 133 -11.13 1.01 1.32
C ALA A 133 -11.03 -0.52 1.11
N ILE A 134 -10.28 -0.96 0.11
CA ILE A 134 -10.06 -2.38 -0.19
C ILE A 134 -9.11 -3.04 0.84
N THR A 135 -8.03 -2.35 1.22
CA THR A 135 -6.88 -3.01 1.89
C THR A 135 -6.78 -2.72 3.39
N TYR A 136 -7.41 -1.65 3.90
CA TYR A 136 -7.21 -1.17 5.26
C TYR A 136 -7.55 -2.22 6.34
N GLY A 137 -8.73 -2.82 6.29
CA GLY A 137 -9.17 -3.78 7.31
C GLY A 137 -8.26 -5.01 7.37
N ALA A 138 -7.89 -5.55 6.21
CA ALA A 138 -7.00 -6.69 6.09
C ALA A 138 -5.57 -6.39 6.57
N ASN A 139 -5.07 -5.20 6.24
CA ASN A 139 -3.77 -4.73 6.71
C ASN A 139 -3.74 -4.55 8.23
N THR A 140 -4.84 -4.05 8.80
CA THR A 140 -5.02 -3.89 10.25
C THR A 140 -5.05 -5.27 10.93
N ARG A 141 -5.89 -6.20 10.44
CA ARG A 141 -5.95 -7.57 10.94
C ARG A 141 -4.59 -8.26 10.90
N ASN A 142 -3.85 -8.11 9.81
CA ASN A 142 -2.50 -8.68 9.68
C ASN A 142 -1.56 -8.15 10.79
N ALA A 143 -1.56 -6.84 11.04
CA ALA A 143 -0.74 -6.23 12.08
C ALA A 143 -1.14 -6.71 13.48
N GLU A 144 -2.43 -6.81 13.78
CA GLU A 144 -2.93 -7.30 15.08
C GLU A 144 -2.57 -8.78 15.30
N VAL A 145 -2.70 -9.62 14.27
CA VAL A 145 -2.33 -11.04 14.32
C VAL A 145 -0.81 -11.20 14.48
N ALA A 146 0.00 -10.42 13.76
CA ALA A 146 1.44 -10.41 13.92
C ALA A 146 1.85 -9.96 15.33
N TYR A 147 1.26 -8.89 15.86
CA TYR A 147 1.48 -8.42 17.23
C TYR A 147 1.21 -9.52 18.27
N ASN A 148 0.09 -10.23 18.15
CA ASN A 148 -0.28 -11.31 19.06
C ASN A 148 0.72 -12.49 19.09
N GLN A 149 1.59 -12.64 18.09
CA GLN A 149 2.63 -13.66 18.11
C GLN A 149 3.74 -13.35 19.11
N TYR A 150 4.12 -12.08 19.24
CA TYR A 150 5.28 -11.66 20.03
C TYR A 150 4.92 -11.29 21.47
N VAL A 151 3.63 -11.21 21.76
CA VAL A 151 3.10 -10.74 23.04
C VAL A 151 2.66 -11.93 23.90
N PRO A 152 2.97 -11.95 25.21
CA PRO A 152 2.51 -12.98 26.13
C PRO A 152 0.99 -13.19 26.03
N ARG A 153 0.52 -14.43 26.22
CA ARG A 153 -0.89 -14.78 26.00
C ARG A 153 -1.88 -13.89 26.78
N LYS A 154 -1.50 -13.44 27.97
CA LYS A 154 -2.29 -12.53 28.84
C LYS A 154 -2.51 -11.13 28.25
N ASP A 155 -1.61 -10.69 27.37
CA ASP A 155 -1.60 -9.33 26.80
C ASP A 155 -2.07 -9.29 25.34
N ARG A 156 -2.40 -10.45 24.75
CA ARG A 156 -2.88 -10.57 23.38
C ARG A 156 -4.22 -9.85 23.17
N LEU A 157 -4.39 -9.29 21.99
CA LEU A 157 -5.65 -8.74 21.50
C LEU A 157 -6.65 -9.89 21.29
N THR A 158 -7.75 -9.90 22.04
CA THR A 158 -8.80 -10.91 21.93
C THR A 158 -9.84 -10.54 20.87
N ASN A 159 -10.15 -9.25 20.72
CA ASN A 159 -11.11 -8.74 19.77
C ASN A 159 -10.38 -8.05 18.60
N LEU A 160 -9.90 -8.86 17.63
CA LEU A 160 -9.20 -8.28 16.49
C LEU A 160 -10.19 -7.76 15.44
N THR A 161 -9.81 -6.69 14.75
CA THR A 161 -10.63 -5.98 13.78
C THR A 161 -11.05 -6.91 12.63
N PRO A 162 -12.31 -6.86 12.14
CA PRO A 162 -12.70 -7.65 10.97
C PRO A 162 -11.92 -7.23 9.72
N ALA A 163 -11.43 -8.20 8.93
CA ALA A 163 -10.59 -7.92 7.76
C ALA A 163 -11.30 -7.12 6.66
N TYR A 164 -12.63 -7.17 6.60
CA TYR A 164 -13.46 -6.47 5.62
C TYR A 164 -14.00 -5.12 6.13
N LYS A 165 -13.54 -4.63 7.30
CA LYS A 165 -13.94 -3.32 7.81
C LYS A 165 -13.10 -2.22 7.14
N PRO A 166 -13.66 -1.38 6.24
CA PRO A 166 -12.87 -0.46 5.43
C PRO A 166 -12.46 0.82 6.17
N ILE A 167 -13.09 1.10 7.32
CA ILE A 167 -12.92 2.34 8.08
C ILE A 167 -12.63 2.01 9.55
N GLY A 168 -11.65 2.70 10.11
CA GLY A 168 -11.27 2.60 11.51
C GLY A 168 -10.17 3.60 11.90
N PRO A 169 -9.64 3.50 13.12
CA PRO A 169 -8.55 4.35 13.60
C PRO A 169 -7.31 4.24 12.69
N GLY A 170 -6.91 5.36 12.09
CA GLY A 170 -5.77 5.43 11.17
C GLY A 170 -6.09 5.17 9.70
N ALA A 171 -7.35 4.95 9.31
CA ALA A 171 -7.73 4.80 7.91
C ALA A 171 -7.35 6.03 7.06
N LEU A 172 -7.55 7.24 7.58
CA LEU A 172 -7.12 8.48 6.92
C LEU A 172 -5.61 8.51 6.68
N MET A 173 -4.81 8.17 7.69
CA MET A 173 -3.35 8.14 7.55
C MET A 173 -2.90 7.06 6.55
N HIS A 174 -3.63 5.94 6.48
CA HIS A 174 -3.41 4.92 5.46
C HIS A 174 -3.71 5.44 4.05
N ALA A 175 -4.79 6.22 3.88
CA ALA A 175 -5.10 6.87 2.62
C ALA A 175 -4.05 7.91 2.21
N VAL A 176 -3.60 8.75 3.15
CA VAL A 176 -2.52 9.72 2.92
C VAL A 176 -1.24 9.00 2.51
N ARG A 177 -0.87 7.92 3.21
CA ARG A 177 0.29 7.08 2.84
C ARG A 177 0.16 6.56 1.40
N ASN A 178 -1.00 5.99 1.03
CA ASN A 178 -1.21 5.46 -0.31
C ASN A 178 -1.13 6.56 -1.38
N ALA A 179 -1.75 7.72 -1.12
CA ALA A 179 -1.73 8.87 -2.03
C ALA A 179 -0.30 9.37 -2.26
N LEU A 180 0.45 9.61 -1.18
CA LEU A 180 1.83 10.03 -1.28
C LEU A 180 2.72 8.95 -1.94
N GLY A 181 2.44 7.68 -1.68
CA GLY A 181 3.12 6.55 -2.32
C GLY A 181 3.00 6.62 -3.84
N MET A 182 1.78 6.77 -4.35
CA MET A 182 1.51 6.89 -5.78
C MET A 182 2.07 8.18 -6.38
N CYS A 183 1.95 9.31 -5.68
CA CYS A 183 2.53 10.58 -6.11
C CYS A 183 4.06 10.46 -6.24
N GLY A 184 4.72 9.92 -5.20
CA GLY A 184 6.17 9.72 -5.18
C GLY A 184 6.65 8.81 -6.31
N MET A 185 5.94 7.71 -6.58
CA MET A 185 6.27 6.85 -7.73
C MET A 185 6.26 7.63 -9.04
N ARG A 186 5.27 8.50 -9.29
CA ARG A 186 5.23 9.29 -10.53
C ARG A 186 6.32 10.34 -10.64
N VAL A 187 6.67 10.97 -9.52
CA VAL A 187 7.75 11.98 -9.48
C VAL A 187 9.10 11.33 -9.76
N PHE A 188 9.34 10.12 -9.23
CA PHE A 188 10.63 9.45 -9.39
C PHE A 188 10.74 8.55 -10.62
N ALA A 189 9.65 7.95 -11.12
CA ALA A 189 9.71 6.95 -12.18
C ALA A 189 10.28 7.50 -13.50
N ALA A 190 9.84 8.68 -13.95
CA ALA A 190 10.31 9.26 -15.21
C ALA A 190 11.82 9.53 -15.26
N PRO A 191 12.43 10.28 -14.30
CA PRO A 191 13.87 10.51 -14.32
C PRO A 191 14.67 9.22 -14.11
N LEU A 192 14.15 8.26 -13.32
CA LEU A 192 14.81 6.97 -13.12
C LEU A 192 14.79 6.11 -14.38
N ASP A 193 13.67 6.06 -15.11
CA ASP A 193 13.59 5.30 -16.37
C ASP A 193 14.54 5.88 -17.42
N GLU A 194 14.64 7.21 -17.52
CA GLU A 194 15.58 7.87 -18.44
C GLU A 194 17.05 7.46 -18.16
N HIS A 195 17.42 7.35 -16.88
CA HIS A 195 18.75 6.89 -16.49
C HIS A 195 18.93 5.38 -16.65
N MET A 196 17.93 4.59 -16.30
CA MET A 196 17.99 3.12 -16.39
C MET A 196 18.02 2.64 -17.84
N CYS A 197 17.36 3.33 -18.77
CA CYS A 197 17.42 3.03 -20.21
C CYS A 197 18.85 3.12 -20.77
N LYS A 198 19.76 3.87 -20.13
CA LYS A 198 21.18 3.96 -20.52
C LYS A 198 21.98 2.71 -20.14
N VAL A 199 21.52 1.97 -19.12
CA VAL A 199 22.18 0.78 -18.57
C VAL A 199 21.50 -0.51 -19.05
N ILE A 200 20.17 -0.51 -19.07
CA ILE A 200 19.34 -1.67 -19.39
C ILE A 200 18.76 -1.48 -20.78
N ARG A 201 19.20 -2.33 -21.73
CA ARG A 201 18.75 -2.26 -23.14
C ARG A 201 17.29 -2.65 -23.35
N ASN A 202 16.72 -3.46 -22.47
CA ASN A 202 15.33 -3.87 -22.56
C ASN A 202 14.43 -2.79 -21.90
N PRO A 203 13.54 -2.12 -22.66
CA PRO A 203 12.74 -1.01 -22.15
C PRO A 203 11.70 -1.45 -21.10
N GLN A 204 11.17 -2.67 -21.20
CA GLN A 204 10.24 -3.19 -20.19
C GLN A 204 10.96 -3.47 -18.87
N ALA A 205 12.14 -4.08 -18.94
CA ALA A 205 12.96 -4.33 -17.77
C ALA A 205 13.45 -3.02 -17.12
N SER A 206 13.86 -2.03 -17.93
CA SER A 206 14.21 -0.68 -17.44
C SER A 206 13.08 -0.08 -16.61
N ARG A 207 11.86 -0.06 -17.17
CA ARG A 207 10.68 0.48 -16.49
C ARG A 207 10.35 -0.26 -15.20
N MET A 208 10.42 -1.59 -15.20
CA MET A 208 10.19 -2.38 -13.98
C MET A 208 11.22 -2.05 -12.89
N VAL A 209 12.50 -1.91 -13.26
CA VAL A 209 13.56 -1.56 -12.31
C VAL A 209 13.41 -0.12 -11.82
N SER A 210 13.09 0.83 -12.70
CA SER A 210 12.85 2.23 -12.30
C SER A 210 11.65 2.35 -11.38
N ASP A 211 10.54 1.65 -11.65
CA ASP A 211 9.35 1.64 -10.82
C ASP A 211 9.62 1.01 -9.45
N PHE A 212 10.42 -0.06 -9.41
CA PHE A 212 10.86 -0.69 -8.17
C PHE A 212 11.71 0.28 -7.32
N VAL A 213 12.71 0.93 -7.93
CA VAL A 213 13.56 1.90 -7.23
C VAL A 213 12.75 3.13 -6.78
N ALA A 214 11.86 3.64 -7.64
CA ALA A 214 10.94 4.73 -7.32
C ALA A 214 10.07 4.38 -6.11
N SER A 215 9.56 3.15 -6.05
CA SER A 215 8.78 2.63 -4.92
C SER A 215 9.60 2.57 -3.63
N CYS A 216 10.86 2.14 -3.69
CA CYS A 216 11.76 2.13 -2.54
C CYS A 216 12.06 3.56 -2.03
N LEU A 217 12.35 4.51 -2.93
CA LEU A 217 12.63 5.90 -2.58
C LEU A 217 11.38 6.60 -2.02
N SER A 218 10.24 6.43 -2.66
CA SER A 218 8.94 6.91 -2.19
C SER A 218 8.63 6.34 -0.79
N GLY A 219 8.79 5.03 -0.60
CA GLY A 219 8.60 4.38 0.69
C GLY A 219 9.52 4.92 1.79
N ARG A 220 10.77 5.24 1.46
CA ARG A 220 11.74 5.81 2.42
C ARG A 220 11.33 7.20 2.88
N LEU A 221 10.81 8.04 1.98
CA LEU A 221 10.30 9.37 2.34
C LEU A 221 9.04 9.30 3.23
N LEU A 222 8.31 8.19 3.17
CA LEU A 222 7.09 7.96 3.94
C LEU A 222 7.29 7.31 5.31
N LEU A 223 8.52 6.89 5.65
CA LEU A 223 8.85 6.34 6.96
C LEU A 223 8.40 7.20 8.17
N PRO A 224 8.57 8.54 8.19
CA PRO A 224 8.06 9.33 9.31
C PRO A 224 6.54 9.24 9.46
N TYR A 225 5.79 9.20 8.35
CA TYR A 225 4.33 9.05 8.36
C TYR A 225 3.90 7.66 8.79
N ALA A 226 4.58 6.61 8.32
CA ALA A 226 4.31 5.23 8.72
C ALA A 226 4.44 5.03 10.24
N ARG A 227 5.43 5.66 10.87
CA ARG A 227 5.59 5.67 12.34
C ARG A 227 4.42 6.34 13.03
N ALA A 228 3.95 7.49 12.53
CA ALA A 228 2.81 8.18 13.10
C ALA A 228 1.53 7.33 13.06
N VAL A 229 1.29 6.57 11.98
CA VAL A 229 0.12 5.68 11.87
C VAL A 229 0.13 4.59 12.94
N VAL A 230 1.25 3.90 13.11
CA VAL A 230 1.38 2.80 14.09
C VAL A 230 1.16 3.31 15.51
N VAL A 231 1.72 4.49 15.84
CA VAL A 231 1.51 5.11 17.15
C VAL A 231 0.04 5.45 17.36
N LEU A 232 -0.61 6.11 16.40
CA LEU A 232 -2.01 6.50 16.50
C LEU A 232 -2.94 5.29 16.66
N THR A 233 -2.77 4.24 15.85
CA THR A 233 -3.60 3.02 15.95
C THR A 233 -3.39 2.31 17.28
N SER A 234 -2.17 2.30 17.81
CA SER A 234 -1.87 1.68 19.11
C SER A 234 -2.46 2.49 20.28
N THR A 235 -2.40 3.81 20.21
CA THR A 235 -2.96 4.69 21.25
C THR A 235 -4.48 4.58 21.29
N THR A 236 -5.16 4.61 20.14
CA THR A 236 -6.62 4.52 20.10
C THR A 236 -7.11 3.21 20.72
N ASN A 237 -6.49 2.08 20.38
CA ASN A 237 -6.85 0.78 20.97
C ASN A 237 -6.56 0.70 22.48
N THR A 238 -5.56 1.43 22.98
CA THR A 238 -5.24 1.47 24.41
C THR A 238 -6.27 2.29 25.19
N THR A 239 -6.68 3.45 24.65
CA THR A 239 -7.72 4.30 25.27
C THR A 239 -9.05 3.56 25.35
N THR A 240 -9.48 2.89 24.27
CA THR A 240 -10.73 2.11 24.29
C THR A 240 -10.68 0.96 25.30
N ARG A 241 -9.49 0.38 25.54
CA ARG A 241 -9.27 -0.69 26.53
C ARG A 241 -9.32 -0.19 27.96
N ILE A 242 -8.84 1.02 28.24
CA ILE A 242 -8.96 1.65 29.57
C ILE A 242 -10.44 1.93 29.87
N ASP A 243 -11.17 2.47 28.91
CA ASP A 243 -12.59 2.79 29.09
C ASP A 243 -13.46 1.54 29.29
N THR A 244 -13.22 0.46 28.52
CA THR A 244 -13.94 -0.80 28.71
C THR A 244 -13.56 -1.52 29.99
N ARG A 245 -12.30 -1.45 30.44
CA ARG A 245 -11.88 -2.05 31.70
C ARG A 245 -12.47 -1.30 32.90
N ASN A 246 -12.51 0.03 32.82
CA ASN A 246 -13.16 0.87 33.85
C ASN A 246 -14.67 0.63 33.88
N ALA A 247 -15.33 0.55 32.72
CA ALA A 247 -16.76 0.21 32.65
C ALA A 247 -17.09 -1.20 33.16
N ALA A 248 -16.20 -2.17 32.95
CA ALA A 248 -16.35 -3.51 33.51
C ALA A 248 -16.11 -3.54 35.03
N PHE A 249 -15.15 -2.76 35.55
CA PHE A 249 -14.91 -2.62 36.99
C PHE A 249 -16.10 -1.98 37.70
N SER A 250 -16.68 -0.91 37.14
CA SER A 250 -17.85 -0.24 37.72
C SER A 250 -19.10 -1.13 37.82
N ARG A 251 -19.19 -2.23 37.06
CA ARG A 251 -20.31 -3.19 37.17
C ARG A 251 -20.10 -4.29 38.22
N VAL A 252 -18.86 -4.52 38.67
CA VAL A 252 -18.58 -5.53 39.69
C VAL A 252 -18.97 -5.02 41.08
N ASP A 253 -18.95 -3.71 41.29
CA ASP A 253 -19.33 -3.08 42.57
C ASP A 253 -20.86 -2.95 42.75
N GLU A 254 -21.67 -3.25 41.73
CA GLU A 254 -23.14 -3.14 41.77
C GLU A 254 -23.87 -4.46 42.09
N ASN A 255 -23.16 -5.53 42.48
CA ASN A 255 -23.81 -6.79 42.87
C ASN A 255 -23.70 -7.01 44.38
N PRO A 256 -24.60 -6.42 45.20
CA PRO A 256 -24.64 -6.70 46.63
C PRO A 256 -24.99 -8.17 46.82
N ILE A 257 -24.13 -8.87 47.54
CA ILE A 257 -24.34 -10.25 47.98
C ILE A 257 -25.65 -10.27 48.78
N GLY A 258 -26.70 -10.86 48.19
CA GLY A 258 -27.93 -11.25 48.85
C GLY A 258 -27.89 -12.73 49.20
#